data_AF-A0A3B0ZHQ1-F1
#
_entry.id   AF-A0A3B0ZHQ1-F1
#
_cell.length_a   1.000
_cell.length_b   1.000
_cell.length_c   1.000
_cell.angle_alpha   90.00
_cell.angle_beta   90.00
_cell.angle_gamma   90.00
#
_symmetry.space_group_name_H-M   'P 1'
#
loop_
_entity.id
_entity.type
_entity.pdbx_description
1 polymer ?
#
loop_
_entity_poly.entity_id
_entity_poly.type
_entity_poly.pdbx_seq_one_letter_code
_entity_poly.pdbx_strand_id
1 'polypeptide(L)'
;MALFDKAKELSGKVMDKTMQFSSDELIADTIIMSMKKQEKVNAILKQRGSNYRITGVDLEMGVPPKMIFAVRRVAEESQDFEKRDDEKGVTTE
;
A
#
# COMPACT_ATOMS: atom_id res chain seq x y z
N MET A 1 40.78 12.30 -4.55
CA MET A 1 40.34 10.98 -5.04
C MET A 1 39.26 10.33 -4.17
N ALA A 2 39.22 10.57 -2.85
CA ALA A 2 38.24 9.92 -1.95
C ALA A 2 36.72 10.14 -2.23
N LEU A 3 36.30 11.28 -2.79
CA LEU A 3 34.87 11.54 -3.09
C LEU A 3 34.36 10.80 -4.32
N PHE A 4 35.22 10.64 -5.34
CA PHE A 4 34.88 9.94 -6.58
C PHE A 4 34.79 8.43 -6.34
N ASP A 5 35.67 7.90 -5.49
CA ASP A 5 35.63 6.50 -5.04
C ASP A 5 34.36 6.20 -4.23
N LYS A 6 33.95 7.10 -3.34
CA LYS A 6 32.69 6.97 -2.58
C LYS A 6 31.45 7.01 -3.47
N ALA A 7 31.42 7.87 -4.49
CA ALA A 7 30.32 7.95 -5.45
C ALA A 7 30.21 6.66 -6.28
N LYS A 8 31.35 6.08 -6.69
CA LYS A 8 31.41 4.81 -7.41
C LYS A 8 30.97 3.62 -6.54
N GLU A 9 31.37 3.62 -5.27
CA GLU A 9 30.94 2.61 -4.29
C GLU A 9 29.43 2.67 -4.01
N LEU A 10 28.86 3.87 -3.89
CA LEU A 10 27.42 4.08 -3.74
C LEU A 10 26.66 3.66 -5.00
N SER A 11 27.19 3.96 -6.20
CA SER A 11 26.61 3.51 -7.46
C SER A 11 26.63 1.98 -7.61
N GLY A 12 27.72 1.32 -7.18
CA GLY A 12 27.83 -0.14 -7.19
C GLY A 12 26.82 -0.81 -6.24
N LYS A 13 26.69 -0.30 -5.01
CA LYS A 13 25.73 -0.80 -4.01
C LYS A 13 24.26 -0.70 -4.44
N VAL A 14 23.91 0.30 -5.25
CA VAL A 14 22.54 0.45 -5.79
C VAL A 14 22.28 -0.56 -6.92
N MET A 15 23.30 -0.83 -7.74
CA MET A 15 23.21 -1.80 -8.85
C MET A 15 23.09 -3.24 -8.33
N ASP A 16 23.86 -3.60 -7.29
CA ASP A 16 23.77 -4.93 -6.65
C ASP A 16 22.42 -5.16 -5.94
N LYS A 17 21.86 -4.12 -5.30
CA LYS A 17 20.51 -4.19 -4.71
C LYS A 17 19.41 -4.41 -5.74
N THR A 18 19.64 -4.00 -6.99
CA THR A 18 18.67 -4.14 -8.07
C THR A 18 18.60 -5.59 -8.58
N MET A 19 19.70 -6.34 -8.50
CA MET A 19 19.73 -7.78 -8.80
C MET A 19 19.06 -8.63 -7.72
N GLN A 20 19.04 -8.16 -6.46
CA GLN A 20 18.53 -8.92 -5.33
C GLN A 20 16.99 -8.97 -5.24
N PHE A 21 16.25 -8.27 -6.12
CA PHE A 21 14.78 -8.31 -6.18
C PHE A 21 14.21 -9.53 -6.93
N SER A 22 15.06 -10.46 -7.40
CA SER A 22 14.63 -11.61 -8.21
C SER A 22 14.10 -12.81 -7.40
N SER A 23 13.93 -12.69 -6.08
CA SER A 23 13.43 -13.79 -5.23
C SER A 23 11.92 -13.65 -5.02
N ASP A 24 11.15 -14.70 -5.34
CA ASP A 24 9.69 -14.76 -5.17
C ASP A 24 9.23 -14.38 -3.75
N GLU A 25 10.03 -14.72 -2.74
CA GLU A 25 9.80 -14.36 -1.34
C GLU A 25 9.77 -12.84 -1.12
N LEU A 26 10.70 -12.11 -1.75
CA LEU A 26 10.75 -10.64 -1.65
C LEU A 26 9.59 -9.98 -2.40
N ILE A 27 9.13 -10.59 -3.50
CA ILE A 27 7.95 -10.15 -4.22
C ILE A 27 6.71 -10.30 -3.31
N ALA A 28 6.56 -11.47 -2.69
CA ALA A 28 5.46 -11.74 -1.76
C ALA A 28 5.46 -10.77 -0.57
N ASP A 29 6.61 -10.56 0.07
CA ASP A 29 6.75 -9.62 1.18
C ASP A 29 6.44 -8.18 0.76
N THR A 30 6.86 -7.79 -0.43
CA THR A 30 6.58 -6.47 -1.00
C THR A 30 5.08 -6.29 -1.22
N ILE A 31 4.39 -7.28 -1.78
CA ILE A 31 2.93 -7.25 -1.98
C ILE A 31 2.19 -7.13 -0.63
N ILE A 32 2.56 -7.96 0.35
CA ILE A 32 1.95 -7.93 1.70
C ILE A 32 2.16 -6.56 2.35
N MET A 33 3.37 -6.01 2.26
CA MET A 33 3.67 -4.68 2.79
C MET A 33 2.86 -3.58 2.09
N SER A 34 2.64 -3.72 0.79
CA SER A 34 1.87 -2.75 -0.02
C SER A 34 0.40 -2.72 0.38
N MET A 35 -0.22 -3.89 0.59
CA MET A 35 -1.60 -4.01 1.06
C MET A 35 -1.78 -3.37 2.44
N LYS A 36 -0.88 -3.68 3.39
CA LYS A 36 -0.88 -3.05 4.72
C LYS A 36 -0.73 -1.52 4.65
N LYS A 37 0.06 -1.01 3.69
CA LYS A 37 0.21 0.43 3.46
C LYS A 37 -1.06 1.03 2.88
N GLN A 38 -1.73 0.38 1.93
CA GLN A 38 -3.00 0.83 1.37
C GLN A 38 -4.04 1.05 2.47
N GLU A 39 -4.24 0.08 3.37
CA GLU A 39 -5.22 0.17 4.46
C GLU A 39 -4.90 1.34 5.40
N LYS A 40 -3.65 1.45 5.85
CA LYS A 40 -3.20 2.54 6.73
C LYS A 40 -3.39 3.91 6.08
N VAL A 41 -3.02 4.05 4.81
CA VAL A 41 -3.18 5.31 4.08
C VAL A 41 -4.66 5.66 3.91
N ASN A 42 -5.51 4.69 3.58
CA ASN A 42 -6.95 4.91 3.48
C ASN A 42 -7.59 5.33 4.82
N ALA A 43 -7.15 4.74 5.93
CA ALA A 43 -7.58 5.16 7.27
C ALA A 43 -7.20 6.61 7.57
N ILE A 44 -5.96 7.01 7.25
CA ILE A 44 -5.49 8.39 7.41
C ILE A 44 -6.29 9.35 6.49
N LEU A 45 -6.50 8.97 5.23
CA LEU A 45 -7.29 9.77 4.29
C LEU A 45 -8.73 9.95 4.79
N LYS A 46 -9.32 8.93 5.43
CA LYS A 46 -10.63 9.02 6.08
C LYS A 46 -10.63 9.97 7.26
N GLN A 47 -9.68 9.83 8.17
CA GLN A 47 -9.53 10.71 9.33
C GLN A 47 -9.34 12.18 8.94
N ARG A 48 -8.69 12.44 7.80
CA ARG A 48 -8.47 13.78 7.25
C ARG A 48 -9.64 14.33 6.45
N GLY A 49 -10.77 13.63 6.37
CA GLY A 49 -11.94 14.05 5.58
C GLY A 49 -11.69 14.06 4.07
N SER A 50 -10.67 13.35 3.57
CA SER A 50 -10.44 13.24 2.13
C SER A 50 -11.49 12.34 1.50
N ASN A 51 -12.02 12.75 0.35
CA ASN A 51 -12.93 11.95 -0.47
C ASN A 51 -12.19 10.98 -1.40
N TYR A 52 -10.87 10.84 -1.28
CA TYR A 52 -10.06 9.92 -2.08
C TYR A 52 -9.64 8.68 -1.30
N ARG A 53 -9.63 7.53 -1.95
CA ARG A 53 -9.08 6.27 -1.42
C ARG A 53 -8.23 5.57 -2.48
N ILE A 54 -7.22 4.84 -2.02
CA ILE A 54 -6.52 3.85 -2.82
C ILE A 54 -7.48 2.69 -3.06
N THR A 55 -7.70 2.38 -4.34
CA THR A 55 -8.62 1.34 -4.84
C THR A 55 -7.89 0.20 -5.55
N GLY A 56 -6.60 0.34 -5.78
CA GLY A 56 -5.78 -0.67 -6.43
C GLY A 56 -4.30 -0.44 -6.14
N VAL A 57 -3.53 -1.53 -6.22
CA VAL A 57 -2.09 -1.54 -6.07
C VAL A 57 -1.54 -2.45 -7.16
N ASP A 58 -0.67 -1.90 -7.99
CA ASP A 58 0.03 -2.63 -9.03
C ASP A 58 1.53 -2.67 -8.71
N LEU A 59 2.14 -3.83 -8.94
CA LEU A 59 3.59 -4.01 -8.85
C LEU A 59 4.16 -4.22 -10.25
N GLU A 60 4.86 -3.20 -10.75
CA GLU A 60 5.57 -3.25 -12.02
C GLU A 60 6.97 -3.83 -11.78
N MET A 61 7.20 -5.07 -12.21
CA MET A 61 8.48 -5.78 -12.05
C MET A 61 9.57 -5.35 -13.04
N GLY A 62 9.57 -4.07 -13.43
CA GLY A 62 10.65 -3.46 -14.21
C GLY A 62 11.95 -3.42 -13.41
N VAL A 63 13.03 -2.96 -14.05
CA VAL A 63 14.32 -2.71 -13.38
C VAL A 63 14.52 -1.19 -13.31
N PRO A 64 14.35 -0.54 -12.15
CA PRO A 64 13.95 -1.10 -10.84
C PRO A 64 12.42 -1.33 -10.72
N PRO A 65 11.99 -2.22 -9.80
CA PRO A 65 10.58 -2.49 -9.60
C PRO A 65 9.86 -1.26 -9.05
N LYS A 66 8.60 -1.06 -9.45
CA LYS A 66 7.77 0.08 -9.03
C LYS A 66 6.45 -0.38 -8.46
N MET A 67 5.97 0.37 -7.48
CA MET A 67 4.66 0.17 -6.87
C MET A 67 3.77 1.35 -7.23
N ILE A 68 2.62 1.07 -7.81
CA ILE A 68 1.68 2.07 -8.32
C ILE A 68 0.38 1.96 -7.52
N PHE A 69 -0.05 3.06 -6.91
CA PHE A 69 -1.30 3.13 -6.17
C PHE A 69 -2.38 3.82 -7.01
N ALA A 70 -3.45 3.11 -7.33
CA ALA A 70 -4.60 3.69 -8.02
C ALA A 70 -5.51 4.42 -7.02
N VAL A 71 -5.54 5.74 -7.07
CA VAL A 71 -6.35 6.58 -6.18
C VAL A 71 -7.60 7.05 -6.91
N ARG A 72 -8.77 6.85 -6.30
CA ARG A 72 -10.06 7.29 -6.85
C ARG A 72 -10.87 8.04 -5.79
N ARG A 73 -11.71 8.96 -6.26
CA ARG A 73 -12.72 9.60 -5.42
C ARG A 73 -13.80 8.56 -5.10
N VAL A 74 -14.18 8.46 -3.84
CA VAL A 74 -15.35 7.68 -3.42
C VAL A 74 -16.53 8.63 -3.43
N ALA A 75 -17.61 8.25 -4.12
CA ALA A 75 -18.88 8.96 -4.01
C ALA A 75 -19.40 8.83 -2.57
N GLU A 76 -20.09 9.84 -2.07
CA GLU A 76 -20.53 9.95 -0.66
C GLU A 76 -21.61 8.92 -0.25
N GLU A 77 -21.98 7.96 -1.10
CA GLU A 77 -23.19 7.14 -0.92
C GLU A 77 -22.96 5.75 -0.29
N SER A 78 -21.83 5.48 0.35
CA SER A 78 -21.58 4.11 0.90
C SER A 78 -20.98 4.08 2.30
N GLN A 79 -21.31 5.07 3.15
CA GLN A 79 -20.92 5.04 4.57
C GLN A 79 -22.11 5.28 5.49
N ASP A 80 -23.19 4.47 5.39
CA ASP A 80 -24.19 4.38 6.47
C ASP A 80 -25.16 3.16 6.39
N PHE A 81 -24.68 1.98 5.99
CA PHE A 81 -25.47 0.74 6.05
C PHE A 81 -24.93 -0.33 7.03
N GLU A 82 -24.10 0.05 8.00
CA GLU A 82 -23.78 -0.81 9.17
C GLU A 82 -24.48 -0.30 10.44
N LYS A 83 -25.79 -0.08 10.36
CA LYS A 83 -26.61 0.10 11.57
C LYS A 83 -27.90 -0.69 11.50
N ARG A 84 -27.94 -1.69 12.38
CA ARG A 84 -29.09 -2.33 13.04
C ARG A 84 -29.58 -3.62 12.37
N ASP A 85 -29.00 -4.73 12.80
CA ASP A 85 -29.70 -6.02 12.93
C ASP A 85 -28.95 -6.90 13.93
N ASP A 86 -29.00 -6.56 15.23
CA ASP A 86 -28.65 -7.49 16.32
C ASP A 86 -29.14 -6.92 17.68
N GLU A 87 -30.39 -6.47 17.76
CA GLU A 87 -31.00 -6.22 19.07
C GLU A 87 -32.54 -6.18 19.02
N LYS A 88 -33.19 -7.30 18.67
CA LYS A 88 -34.57 -7.59 19.13
C LYS A 88 -34.80 -9.10 19.23
N GLY A 89 -34.67 -9.62 20.44
CA GLY A 89 -34.99 -11.01 20.76
C GLY A 89 -35.09 -11.33 22.25
N VAL A 90 -35.46 -10.36 23.10
CA VAL A 90 -35.94 -10.64 24.46
C VAL A 90 -37.23 -9.87 24.68
N THR A 91 -38.38 -10.53 24.54
CA THR A 91 -39.50 -10.35 25.46
C THR A 91 -40.37 -11.61 25.47
N THR A 92 -40.44 -12.16 26.67
CA THR A 92 -41.43 -13.03 27.31
C THR A 92 -42.83 -13.04 26.71
N GLU A 93 -43.42 -14.23 26.58
CA GLU A 93 -44.71 -14.65 27.18
C GLU A 93 -44.71 -16.17 27.37
#